data_AF-A0A6J1DRI5-F1
#
_entry.id   AF-A0A6J1DRI5-F1
#
_cell.length_a   1.000
_cell.length_b   1.000
_cell.length_c   1.000
_cell.angle_alpha   90.00
_cell.angle_beta   90.00
_cell.angle_gamma   90.00
#
_symmetry.space_group_name_H-M   'P 1'
#
loop_
_entity.id
_entity.type
_entity.pdbx_description
1 polymer ?
#
loop_
_entity_poly.entity_id
_entity_poly.type
_entity_poly.pdbx_seq_one_letter_code
_entity_poly.pdbx_strand_id
1 'polypeptide(L)'
;MVPLIGTGKFVTAAIITEDGRPVEEEISCNLQEIDIVGSRDGGNPSGLDKKVTEWKLTLHQIGLDVVRTDRALVFYENEDNQAKLWDILAVYAWIDGEVGYMQGMNDICSPIIILLENEADAFWCFDHAMRRLRENFRCTTGTIGVQSQLSTLSQIIKTVDPKLHQHLEDLDGGEYLFAFRMLMVLFRREFSFVDSLYLWEMMWAMEYNPNMFLSYESGSASTGGVGSNGNDKHLKRYGKFERKNVKSGSNDQQLALPVFLVASVLEAKNKRILKEAKGLDDVVNILGDVTGNLDAKKACNEALKLHRKYLSKIKN
;
A
#
# COMPACT_ATOMS: atom_id res chain seq x y z
N MET A 1 0.23 14.18 -23.37
CA MET A 1 -0.69 13.40 -22.53
C MET A 1 -1.55 12.59 -23.48
N VAL A 2 -1.67 11.28 -23.27
CA VAL A 2 -2.53 10.44 -24.12
C VAL A 2 -3.96 10.96 -23.96
N PRO A 3 -4.74 11.20 -25.03
CA PRO A 3 -6.07 11.82 -24.95
C PRO A 3 -7.15 10.92 -24.29
N LEU A 4 -6.74 9.93 -23.51
CA LEU A 4 -7.60 8.95 -22.85
C LEU A 4 -7.88 9.30 -21.38
N ILE A 5 -6.99 10.03 -20.70
CA ILE A 5 -7.16 10.37 -19.28
C ILE A 5 -8.26 11.42 -19.09
N GLY A 6 -9.18 11.16 -18.16
CA GLY A 6 -10.31 12.04 -17.85
C GLY A 6 -11.43 11.98 -18.90
N THR A 7 -11.43 10.97 -19.78
CA THR A 7 -12.48 10.76 -20.78
C THR A 7 -13.67 9.95 -20.27
N GLY A 8 -13.60 9.44 -19.03
CA GLY A 8 -14.57 8.48 -18.50
C GLY A 8 -14.39 7.07 -19.07
N LYS A 9 -13.26 6.80 -19.76
CA LYS A 9 -12.91 5.48 -20.31
C LYS A 9 -11.52 5.09 -19.89
N PHE A 10 -11.27 3.79 -19.81
CA PHE A 10 -9.96 3.22 -19.50
C PHE A 10 -9.56 2.15 -20.50
N VAL A 11 -8.26 1.84 -20.57
CA VAL A 11 -7.71 0.85 -21.51
C VAL A 11 -7.28 -0.42 -20.79
N THR A 12 -7.57 -1.57 -21.38
CA THR A 12 -7.08 -2.88 -20.93
C THR A 12 -6.09 -3.51 -21.92
N ALA A 13 -6.06 -3.00 -23.16
CA ALA A 13 -5.11 -3.40 -24.20
C ALA A 13 -3.83 -2.55 -24.15
N ALA A 14 -2.72 -3.14 -24.58
CA ALA A 14 -1.45 -2.44 -24.68
C ALA A 14 -1.53 -1.35 -25.76
N ILE A 15 -1.23 -0.10 -25.38
CA ILE A 15 -1.26 1.04 -26.32
C ILE A 15 0.01 1.05 -27.20
N ILE A 16 1.12 0.52 -26.69
CA ILE A 16 2.42 0.48 -27.36
C ILE A 16 3.08 -0.87 -27.14
N THR A 17 3.91 -1.29 -28.09
CA THR A 17 4.81 -2.44 -27.96
C THR A 17 6.00 -2.08 -27.05
N GLU A 18 6.74 -3.10 -26.58
CA GLU A 18 7.95 -2.91 -25.77
C GLU A 18 9.02 -2.04 -26.47
N ASP A 19 9.00 -2.00 -27.80
CA ASP A 19 9.86 -1.15 -28.64
C ASP A 19 9.36 0.30 -28.79
N GLY A 20 8.27 0.67 -28.11
CA GLY A 20 7.69 2.01 -28.14
C GLY A 20 6.88 2.35 -29.40
N ARG A 21 6.54 1.35 -30.23
CA ARG A 21 5.67 1.54 -31.41
C ARG A 21 4.20 1.41 -31.01
N PRO A 22 3.27 2.20 -31.58
CA PRO A 22 1.84 2.00 -31.36
C PRO A 22 1.42 0.58 -31.75
N VAL A 23 0.59 -0.08 -30.94
CA VAL A 23 -0.03 -1.35 -31.33
C VAL A 23 -1.15 -1.02 -32.32
N GLU A 24 -1.01 -1.46 -33.58
CA GLU A 24 -2.08 -1.44 -34.58
C GLU A 24 -3.06 -2.58 -34.28
N GLU A 25 -3.82 -2.46 -33.19
CA GLU A 25 -5.07 -3.19 -33.05
C GLU A 25 -6.19 -2.17 -33.16
N GLU A 26 -7.18 -2.46 -34.01
CA GLU A 26 -8.40 -1.67 -34.14
C GLU A 26 -8.96 -1.42 -32.74
N ILE A 27 -8.69 -0.23 -32.21
CA ILE A 27 -9.32 0.26 -31.01
C ILE A 27 -10.80 0.20 -31.33
N SER A 28 -11.52 -0.75 -30.75
CA SER A 28 -12.97 -0.86 -30.84
C SER A 28 -13.58 0.22 -29.94
N CYS A 29 -13.19 1.46 -30.21
CA CYS A 29 -13.84 2.68 -29.79
C CYS A 29 -14.27 3.35 -31.08
N ASN A 30 -15.58 3.53 -31.27
CA ASN A 30 -16.15 4.35 -32.34
C ASN A 30 -15.66 5.80 -32.19
N LEU A 31 -14.46 6.09 -32.66
CA LEU A 31 -13.92 7.44 -32.77
C LEU A 31 -13.77 7.71 -34.27
N GLN A 32 -14.65 8.57 -34.78
CA GLN A 32 -14.42 9.25 -36.06
C GLN A 32 -13.10 10.01 -35.98
N GLU A 33 -12.33 9.91 -37.07
CA GLU A 33 -11.02 10.51 -37.28
C GLU A 33 -10.90 11.92 -36.71
N ILE A 34 -9.90 12.12 -35.83
CA ILE A 34 -9.40 13.46 -35.51
C ILE A 34 -7.93 13.50 -35.95
N ASP A 35 -7.67 14.36 -36.92
CA ASP A 35 -6.39 14.60 -37.57
C ASP A 35 -5.25 14.88 -36.57
N ILE A 36 -4.20 14.07 -36.66
CA ILE A 36 -2.91 14.32 -36.01
C ILE A 36 -2.13 15.29 -36.91
N VAL A 37 -2.27 16.59 -36.66
CA VAL A 37 -1.35 17.58 -37.23
C VAL A 37 -0.05 17.58 -36.42
N GLY A 38 1.03 17.19 -37.08
CA GLY A 38 2.34 16.98 -36.48
C GLY A 38 3.09 18.26 -36.09
N SER A 39 4.16 18.04 -35.33
CA SER A 39 5.33 18.90 -35.35
C SER A 39 6.55 17.99 -35.20
N ARG A 40 7.26 17.84 -36.32
CA ARG A 40 8.64 17.37 -36.37
C ARG A 40 9.49 18.48 -35.78
N ASP A 41 10.05 18.28 -34.59
CA ASP A 41 11.17 19.10 -34.14
C ASP A 41 12.36 18.20 -33.76
N GLY A 42 13.48 18.47 -34.42
CA GLY A 42 14.70 17.69 -34.39
C GLY A 42 15.64 18.11 -33.26
N GLY A 43 15.20 17.96 -32.02
CA GLY A 43 16.03 18.12 -30.82
C GLY A 43 16.08 16.80 -30.03
N ASN A 44 17.27 16.36 -29.63
CA ASN A 44 17.53 15.11 -28.87
C ASN A 44 16.39 14.74 -27.88
N PRO A 45 15.60 13.66 -28.13
CA PRO A 45 14.40 13.38 -27.34
C PRO A 45 14.58 12.28 -26.27
N SER A 46 15.81 11.91 -25.91
CA SER A 46 16.07 10.59 -25.30
C SER A 46 15.50 10.36 -23.89
N GLY A 47 15.25 11.39 -23.08
CA GLY A 47 14.76 11.25 -21.70
C GLY A 47 13.25 11.28 -21.55
N LEU A 48 12.59 12.26 -22.18
CA LEU A 48 11.14 12.44 -22.06
C LEU A 48 10.37 11.36 -22.83
N ASP A 49 10.84 10.98 -24.02
CA ASP A 49 10.21 9.91 -24.80
C ASP A 49 10.32 8.56 -24.08
N LYS A 50 11.43 8.31 -23.39
CA LYS A 50 11.60 7.10 -22.57
C LYS A 50 10.61 7.07 -21.41
N LYS A 51 10.49 8.17 -20.64
CA LYS A 51 9.53 8.26 -19.54
C LYS A 51 8.07 8.11 -20.02
N VAL A 52 7.73 8.71 -21.15
CA VAL A 52 6.39 8.58 -21.76
C VAL A 52 6.14 7.13 -22.20
N THR A 53 7.13 6.47 -22.77
CA THR A 53 7.04 5.07 -23.22
C THR A 53 6.85 4.15 -22.01
N GLU A 54 7.70 4.24 -20.99
CA GLU A 54 7.59 3.44 -19.77
C GLU A 54 6.21 3.61 -19.10
N TRP A 55 5.74 4.86 -18.98
CA TRP A 55 4.43 5.13 -18.42
C TRP A 55 3.29 4.53 -19.26
N LYS A 56 3.31 4.69 -20.58
CA LYS A 56 2.31 4.08 -21.49
C LYS A 56 2.28 2.56 -21.39
N LEU A 57 3.44 1.91 -21.18
CA LEU A 57 3.50 0.45 -20.95
C LEU A 57 2.78 0.05 -19.67
N THR A 58 2.73 0.90 -18.64
CA THR A 58 2.00 0.58 -17.39
C THR A 58 0.47 0.70 -17.50
N LEU A 59 -0.05 1.49 -18.44
CA LEU A 59 -1.48 1.83 -18.50
C LEU A 59 -2.42 0.62 -18.70
N HIS A 60 -2.00 -0.35 -19.51
CA HIS A 60 -2.79 -1.56 -19.72
C HIS A 60 -2.86 -2.43 -18.46
N GLN A 61 -1.75 -2.54 -17.73
CA GLN A 61 -1.67 -3.28 -16.47
C GLN A 61 -2.58 -2.63 -15.40
N ILE A 62 -2.63 -1.29 -15.35
CA ILE A 62 -3.58 -0.56 -14.50
C ILE A 62 -5.01 -0.95 -14.88
N GLY A 63 -5.37 -0.96 -16.16
CA GLY A 63 -6.71 -1.35 -16.62
C GLY A 63 -7.08 -2.78 -16.23
N LEU A 64 -6.16 -3.73 -16.41
CA LEU A 64 -6.38 -5.12 -15.99
C LEU A 64 -6.64 -5.23 -14.49
N ASP A 65 -5.93 -4.44 -13.68
CA ASP A 65 -6.12 -4.39 -12.23
C ASP A 65 -7.42 -3.69 -11.82
N VAL A 66 -7.83 -2.64 -12.51
CA VAL A 66 -9.11 -1.95 -12.31
C VAL A 66 -10.28 -2.91 -12.52
N VAL A 67 -10.28 -3.65 -13.63
CA VAL A 67 -11.37 -4.60 -13.96
C VAL A 67 -11.51 -5.70 -12.90
N ARG A 68 -10.46 -6.04 -12.16
CA ARG A 68 -10.49 -7.06 -11.09
C ARG A 68 -10.59 -6.48 -9.67
N THR A 69 -10.66 -5.16 -9.53
CA THR A 69 -10.78 -4.50 -8.24
C THR A 69 -12.20 -4.66 -7.69
N ASP A 70 -12.31 -5.20 -6.47
CA ASP A 70 -13.52 -5.25 -5.65
C ASP A 70 -14.86 -5.51 -6.39
N ARG A 71 -14.86 -6.47 -7.34
CA ARG A 71 -16.03 -6.80 -8.18
C ARG A 71 -17.32 -7.12 -7.44
N ALA A 72 -17.24 -7.45 -6.15
CA ALA A 72 -18.41 -7.70 -5.31
C ALA A 72 -19.09 -6.41 -4.82
N LEU A 73 -18.46 -5.24 -4.96
CA LEU A 73 -19.02 -3.95 -4.58
C LEU A 73 -19.80 -3.36 -5.75
N VAL A 74 -21.07 -3.01 -5.51
CA VAL A 74 -21.98 -2.36 -6.47
C VAL A 74 -21.36 -1.08 -7.07
N PHE A 75 -20.50 -0.40 -6.31
CA PHE A 75 -19.77 0.77 -6.78
C PHE A 75 -19.02 0.53 -8.10
N TYR A 76 -18.43 -0.66 -8.27
CA TYR A 76 -17.67 -1.01 -9.48
C TYR A 76 -18.53 -1.59 -10.61
N GLU A 77 -19.85 -1.68 -10.45
CA GLU A 77 -20.75 -1.98 -11.59
C GLU A 77 -20.83 -0.80 -12.56
N ASN A 78 -20.54 0.43 -12.11
CA ASN A 78 -20.48 1.61 -12.96
C ASN A 78 -19.10 1.76 -13.61
N GLU A 79 -19.06 1.83 -14.94
CA GLU A 79 -17.83 2.06 -15.72
C GLU A 79 -17.18 3.42 -15.41
N ASP A 80 -17.95 4.45 -15.09
CA ASP A 80 -17.42 5.78 -14.73
C ASP A 80 -16.54 5.69 -13.46
N ASN A 81 -16.94 4.86 -12.49
CA ASN A 81 -16.20 4.65 -11.26
C ASN A 81 -14.91 3.84 -11.49
N GLN A 82 -14.94 2.91 -12.45
CA GLN A 82 -13.74 2.19 -12.89
C GLN A 82 -12.78 3.12 -13.62
N ALA A 83 -13.30 3.98 -14.51
CA ALA A 83 -12.52 5.00 -15.21
C ALA A 83 -11.85 5.97 -14.22
N LYS A 84 -12.58 6.42 -13.20
CA LYS A 84 -12.03 7.25 -12.12
C LYS A 84 -10.88 6.57 -11.37
N LEU A 85 -11.01 5.27 -11.07
CA LEU A 85 -9.92 4.50 -10.46
C LEU A 85 -8.68 4.47 -11.38
N TRP A 86 -8.92 4.22 -12.66
CA TRP A 86 -7.87 4.14 -13.66
C TRP A 86 -7.14 5.49 -13.85
N ASP A 87 -7.89 6.59 -13.94
CA ASP A 87 -7.36 7.94 -14.12
C ASP A 87 -6.44 8.33 -12.96
N ILE A 88 -6.88 8.12 -11.71
CA ILE A 88 -6.07 8.42 -10.51
C ILE A 88 -4.77 7.60 -10.50
N LEU A 89 -4.85 6.29 -10.80
CA LEU A 89 -3.68 5.42 -10.82
C LEU A 89 -2.72 5.78 -11.97
N ALA A 90 -3.25 6.11 -13.15
CA ALA A 90 -2.46 6.53 -14.30
C ALA A 90 -1.74 7.85 -14.04
N VAL A 91 -2.43 8.83 -13.44
CA VAL A 91 -1.84 10.12 -13.06
C VAL A 91 -0.79 9.95 -11.97
N TYR A 92 -1.04 9.11 -10.96
CA TYR A 92 -0.04 8.80 -9.92
C TYR A 92 1.23 8.19 -10.51
N ALA A 93 1.09 7.20 -11.40
CA ALA A 93 2.23 6.54 -12.05
C ALA A 93 3.10 7.52 -12.86
N TRP A 94 2.51 8.62 -13.35
CA TRP A 94 3.25 9.68 -14.03
C TRP A 94 3.99 10.61 -13.07
N ILE A 95 3.34 10.95 -11.96
CA ILE A 95 3.83 11.90 -10.94
C ILE A 95 4.99 11.29 -10.16
N ASP A 96 4.81 10.09 -9.60
CA ASP A 96 5.86 9.38 -8.88
C ASP A 96 6.56 8.36 -9.77
N GLY A 97 7.32 8.84 -10.75
CA GLY A 97 8.01 7.98 -11.71
C GLY A 97 9.09 7.05 -11.13
N GLU A 98 9.51 7.26 -9.87
CA GLU A 98 10.43 6.33 -9.19
C GLU A 98 9.73 5.04 -8.74
N VAL A 99 8.45 5.17 -8.34
CA VAL A 99 7.63 4.06 -7.87
C VAL A 99 6.78 3.52 -9.02
N GLY A 100 6.24 4.41 -9.84
CA GLY A 100 5.31 4.11 -10.91
C GLY A 100 4.02 3.48 -10.39
N TYR A 101 3.40 2.65 -11.23
CA TYR A 101 2.30 1.79 -10.80
C TYR A 101 2.83 0.41 -10.43
N MET A 102 2.35 -0.12 -9.32
CA MET A 102 2.54 -1.52 -8.95
C MET A 102 1.26 -2.18 -8.51
N GLN A 103 1.15 -3.46 -8.85
CA GLN A 103 0.01 -4.29 -8.51
C GLN A 103 -0.27 -4.24 -7.00
N GLY A 104 -1.52 -3.92 -6.63
CA GLY A 104 -1.95 -3.70 -5.25
C GLY A 104 -2.19 -2.23 -4.90
N MET A 105 -1.65 -1.28 -5.67
CA MET A 105 -2.00 0.14 -5.51
C MET A 105 -3.49 0.40 -5.78
N ASN A 106 -4.09 -0.35 -6.71
CA ASN A 106 -5.53 -0.35 -6.96
C ASN A 106 -6.34 -0.70 -5.71
N ASP A 107 -5.84 -1.60 -4.87
CA ASP A 107 -6.51 -2.02 -3.62
C ASP A 107 -6.46 -0.90 -2.57
N ILE A 108 -5.38 -0.11 -2.55
CA ILE A 108 -5.25 1.06 -1.69
C ILE A 108 -6.14 2.22 -2.17
N CYS A 109 -6.19 2.44 -3.48
CA CYS A 109 -6.95 3.54 -4.08
C CYS A 109 -8.47 3.29 -4.03
N SER A 110 -8.91 2.03 -4.12
CA SER A 110 -10.33 1.66 -4.16
C SER A 110 -11.18 2.30 -3.06
N PRO A 111 -10.84 2.15 -1.75
CA PRO A 111 -11.63 2.78 -0.70
C PRO A 111 -11.63 4.31 -0.74
N ILE A 112 -10.56 4.93 -1.24
CA ILE A 112 -10.44 6.39 -1.33
C ILE A 112 -11.43 6.94 -2.36
N ILE A 113 -11.52 6.30 -3.54
CA ILE A 113 -12.45 6.76 -4.60
C ILE A 113 -13.92 6.50 -4.28
N ILE A 114 -14.19 5.49 -3.44
CA ILE A 114 -15.54 5.19 -2.94
C ILE A 114 -15.97 6.26 -1.93
N LEU A 115 -15.06 6.73 -1.07
CA LEU A 115 -15.35 7.72 -0.04
C LEU A 115 -15.40 9.15 -0.56
N LEU A 116 -14.57 9.47 -1.57
CA LEU A 116 -14.41 10.83 -2.07
C LEU A 116 -15.03 10.96 -3.45
N GLU A 117 -16.11 11.73 -3.55
CA GLU A 117 -16.79 11.99 -4.82
C GLU A 117 -15.91 12.77 -5.80
N ASN A 118 -15.15 13.75 -5.30
CA ASN A 118 -14.24 14.56 -6.12
C ASN A 118 -12.96 13.77 -6.46
N GLU A 119 -12.66 13.66 -7.76
CA GLU A 119 -11.49 12.93 -8.26
C GLU A 119 -10.15 13.57 -7.87
N ALA A 120 -10.07 14.91 -7.85
CA ALA A 120 -8.85 15.60 -7.45
C ALA A 120 -8.55 15.40 -5.95
N ASP A 121 -9.57 15.46 -5.11
CA ASP A 121 -9.42 15.18 -3.67
C ASP A 121 -9.01 13.72 -3.45
N ALA A 122 -9.64 12.79 -4.18
CA ALA A 122 -9.27 11.37 -4.15
C ALA A 122 -7.83 11.14 -4.59
N PHE A 123 -7.38 11.81 -5.65
CA PHE A 123 -5.99 11.76 -6.10
C PHE A 123 -5.02 12.23 -5.00
N TRP A 124 -5.25 13.39 -4.40
CA TRP A 124 -4.35 13.91 -3.36
C TRP A 124 -4.36 13.06 -2.10
N CYS A 125 -5.51 12.53 -1.69
CA CYS A 125 -5.59 11.56 -0.60
C CYS A 125 -4.80 10.28 -0.91
N PHE A 126 -4.92 9.76 -2.14
CA PHE A 126 -4.16 8.61 -2.59
C PHE A 126 -2.66 8.87 -2.63
N ASP A 127 -2.21 10.01 -3.19
CA ASP A 127 -0.80 10.41 -3.19
C ASP A 127 -0.23 10.43 -1.75
N HIS A 128 -0.96 11.02 -0.80
CA HIS A 128 -0.53 11.07 0.60
C HIS A 128 -0.56 9.71 1.31
N ALA A 129 -1.47 8.82 0.94
CA ALA A 129 -1.46 7.43 1.41
C ALA A 129 -0.22 6.70 0.88
N MET A 130 0.08 6.88 -0.42
CA MET A 130 1.22 6.26 -1.06
C MET A 130 2.56 6.77 -0.55
N ARG A 131 2.69 8.03 -0.12
CA ARG A 131 3.91 8.51 0.57
C ARG A 131 4.27 7.70 1.82
N ARG A 132 3.26 7.20 2.55
CA ARG A 132 3.47 6.34 3.73
C ARG A 132 3.84 4.92 3.33
N LEU A 133 3.22 4.42 2.27
CA LEU A 133 3.45 3.08 1.74
C LEU A 133 4.61 2.99 0.76
N ARG A 134 5.26 4.11 0.44
CA ARG A 134 6.24 4.23 -0.64
C ARG A 134 7.33 3.16 -0.52
N GLU A 135 7.84 2.93 0.68
CA GLU A 135 8.88 1.94 0.94
C GLU A 135 8.41 0.49 0.72
N ASN A 136 7.10 0.19 0.85
CA ASN A 136 6.54 -1.11 0.47
C ASN A 136 6.58 -1.31 -1.06
N PHE A 137 6.57 -0.21 -1.82
CA PHE A 137 6.49 -0.18 -3.28
C PHE A 137 7.76 0.38 -3.94
N ARG A 138 8.92 0.46 -3.27
CA ARG A 138 10.17 0.82 -3.98
C ARG A 138 10.78 -0.41 -4.64
N CYS A 139 10.82 -0.41 -5.97
CA CYS A 139 11.48 -1.42 -6.79
C CYS A 139 12.84 -0.92 -7.28
N THR A 140 13.85 -1.04 -6.44
CA THR A 140 15.24 -1.07 -6.90
C THR A 140 15.91 -2.21 -6.14
N THR A 141 16.05 -3.35 -6.80
CA THR A 141 16.83 -4.53 -6.35
C THR A 141 16.38 -5.21 -5.05
N GLY A 142 15.07 -5.48 -4.91
CA GLY A 142 14.53 -6.43 -3.93
C GLY A 142 13.90 -5.78 -2.67
N THR A 143 12.61 -5.43 -2.75
CA THR A 143 11.60 -5.42 -1.65
C THR A 143 12.06 -5.06 -0.22
N ILE A 144 12.98 -4.10 -0.07
CA ILE A 144 13.62 -3.75 1.21
C ILE A 144 12.59 -3.40 2.31
N GLY A 145 11.52 -2.68 1.95
CA GLY A 145 10.48 -2.28 2.89
C GLY A 145 9.70 -3.45 3.50
N VAL A 146 8.99 -4.22 2.67
CA VAL A 146 8.19 -5.36 3.17
C VAL A 146 9.07 -6.45 3.74
N GLN A 147 10.26 -6.71 3.18
CA GLN A 147 11.20 -7.69 3.74
C GLN A 147 11.68 -7.30 5.15
N SER A 148 11.94 -6.00 5.40
CA SER A 148 12.29 -5.55 6.75
C SER A 148 11.15 -5.77 7.75
N GLN A 149 9.90 -5.60 7.31
CA GLN A 149 8.71 -5.87 8.12
C GLN A 149 8.52 -7.37 8.37
N LEU A 150 8.79 -8.23 7.37
CA LEU A 150 8.77 -9.69 7.52
C LEU A 150 9.90 -10.20 8.43
N SER A 151 11.09 -9.60 8.36
CA SER A 151 12.18 -9.90 9.28
C SER A 151 11.80 -9.52 10.73
N THR A 152 11.18 -8.35 10.89
CA THR A 152 10.64 -7.91 12.19
C THR A 152 9.55 -8.86 12.70
N LEU A 153 8.65 -9.31 11.82
CA LEU A 153 7.62 -10.30 12.13
C LEU A 153 8.25 -11.61 12.64
N SER A 154 9.26 -12.10 11.93
CA SER A 154 10.01 -13.32 12.29
C SER A 154 10.61 -13.19 13.68
N GLN A 155 11.26 -12.07 13.99
CA GLN A 155 11.80 -11.78 15.33
C GLN A 155 10.70 -11.74 16.40
N ILE A 156 9.57 -11.09 16.14
CA ILE A 156 8.44 -11.01 17.08
C ILE A 156 7.91 -12.40 17.39
N ILE A 157 7.64 -13.22 16.38
CA ILE A 157 7.10 -14.58 16.58
C ILE A 157 8.14 -15.44 17.30
N LYS A 158 9.42 -15.37 16.93
CA LYS A 158 10.51 -16.06 17.63
C LYS A 158 10.57 -15.74 19.12
N THR A 159 10.37 -14.48 19.50
CA THR A 159 10.34 -14.07 20.92
C THR A 159 9.04 -14.50 21.61
N VAL A 160 7.89 -14.31 20.95
CA VAL A 160 6.58 -14.49 21.58
C VAL A 160 6.16 -15.96 21.65
N ASP A 161 6.34 -16.71 20.58
CA ASP A 161 6.02 -18.13 20.42
C ASP A 161 7.13 -18.87 19.63
N PRO A 162 8.24 -19.24 20.30
CA PRO A 162 9.37 -19.91 19.65
C PRO A 162 9.00 -21.25 19.01
N LYS A 163 7.99 -21.95 19.53
CA LYS A 163 7.54 -23.24 19.00
C LYS A 163 6.87 -23.08 17.65
N LEU A 164 6.01 -22.06 17.52
CA LEU A 164 5.40 -21.71 16.24
C LEU A 164 6.46 -21.29 15.22
N HIS A 165 7.42 -20.46 15.64
CA HIS A 165 8.51 -20.04 14.75
C HIS A 165 9.30 -21.23 14.21
N GLN A 166 9.73 -22.15 15.08
CA GLN A 166 10.49 -23.32 14.66
C GLN A 166 9.70 -24.20 13.70
N HIS A 167 8.41 -24.44 13.98
CA HIS A 167 7.55 -25.20 13.08
C HIS A 167 7.43 -24.54 11.71
N LEU A 168 7.33 -23.22 11.64
CA LEU A 168 7.29 -22.50 10.36
C LEU A 168 8.63 -22.57 9.62
N GLU A 169 9.77 -22.51 10.33
CA GLU A 169 11.10 -22.74 9.72
C GLU A 169 11.22 -24.16 9.16
N ASP A 170 10.77 -25.18 9.89
CA ASP A 170 10.80 -26.58 9.46
C ASP A 170 9.93 -26.83 8.22
N LEU A 171 8.93 -25.97 7.96
CA LEU A 171 8.06 -25.98 6.78
C LEU A 171 8.58 -25.10 5.62
N ASP A 172 9.82 -24.61 5.69
CA ASP A 172 10.42 -23.67 4.72
C ASP A 172 9.68 -22.30 4.65
N GLY A 173 8.96 -21.96 5.72
CA GLY A 173 8.19 -20.72 5.88
C GLY A 173 8.85 -19.67 6.78
N GLY A 174 10.14 -19.82 7.10
CA GLY A 174 10.89 -18.97 8.04
C GLY A 174 11.04 -17.51 7.62
N GLU A 175 10.87 -17.21 6.33
CA GLU A 175 10.88 -15.84 5.78
C GLU A 175 9.48 -15.18 5.79
N TYR A 176 8.44 -15.90 6.18
CA TYR A 176 7.06 -15.38 6.31
C TYR A 176 6.47 -14.79 5.01
N LEU A 177 6.93 -15.22 3.83
CA LEU A 177 6.48 -14.68 2.54
C LEU A 177 4.96 -14.78 2.32
N PHE A 178 4.27 -15.72 2.97
CA PHE A 178 2.80 -15.81 2.95
C PHE A 178 2.10 -14.56 3.53
N ALA A 179 2.79 -13.77 4.36
CA ALA A 179 2.27 -12.52 4.92
C ALA A 179 2.59 -11.28 4.06
N PHE A 180 3.32 -11.45 2.95
CA PHE A 180 3.75 -10.35 2.09
C PHE A 180 2.56 -9.48 1.64
N ARG A 181 1.49 -10.12 1.14
CA ARG A 181 0.29 -9.42 0.68
C ARG A 181 -0.37 -8.62 1.80
N MET A 182 -0.48 -9.21 3.00
CA MET A 182 -1.12 -8.57 4.16
C MET A 182 -0.45 -7.26 4.52
N LEU A 183 0.89 -7.22 4.45
CA LEU A 183 1.66 -6.00 4.77
C LEU A 183 1.70 -5.02 3.59
N MET A 184 1.82 -5.53 2.36
CA MET A 184 1.96 -4.70 1.17
C MET A 184 0.72 -3.82 0.94
N VAL A 185 -0.50 -4.38 1.05
CA VAL A 185 -1.77 -3.64 0.87
C VAL A 185 -2.51 -3.35 2.18
N LEU A 186 -1.80 -3.30 3.32
CA LEU A 186 -2.37 -3.00 4.64
C LEU A 186 -3.67 -3.79 4.96
N PHE A 187 -3.62 -5.10 4.75
CA PHE A 187 -4.70 -6.05 5.01
C PHE A 187 -6.00 -5.78 4.24
N ARG A 188 -5.97 -4.99 3.18
CA ARG A 188 -7.17 -4.67 2.39
C ARG A 188 -7.90 -5.93 1.92
N ARG A 189 -7.20 -7.02 1.62
CA ARG A 189 -7.82 -8.26 1.12
C ARG A 189 -8.33 -9.16 2.25
N GLU A 190 -7.92 -8.90 3.48
CA GLU A 190 -8.12 -9.74 4.65
C GLU A 190 -9.28 -9.25 5.51
N PHE A 191 -9.61 -7.95 5.41
CA PHE A 191 -10.77 -7.34 6.07
C PHE A 191 -11.91 -7.08 5.08
N SER A 192 -13.12 -6.95 5.63
CA SER A 192 -14.25 -6.36 4.89
C SER A 192 -13.92 -4.91 4.50
N PHE A 193 -14.69 -4.32 3.59
CA PHE A 193 -14.48 -2.93 3.18
C PHE A 193 -14.53 -1.97 4.38
N VAL A 194 -15.54 -2.11 5.24
CA VAL A 194 -15.75 -1.24 6.41
C VAL A 194 -14.67 -1.47 7.48
N ASP A 195 -14.30 -2.73 7.72
CA ASP A 195 -13.23 -3.07 8.65
C ASP A 195 -11.86 -2.54 8.18
N SER A 196 -11.60 -2.56 6.86
CA SER A 196 -10.38 -2.00 6.28
C SER A 196 -10.27 -0.51 6.58
N LEU A 197 -11.36 0.25 6.38
CA LEU A 197 -11.40 1.68 6.68
C LEU A 197 -11.14 1.94 8.17
N TYR A 198 -11.83 1.21 9.05
CA TYR A 198 -11.64 1.34 10.50
C TYR A 198 -10.18 1.06 10.92
N LEU A 199 -9.57 0.02 10.35
CA LEU A 199 -8.16 -0.31 10.60
C LEU A 199 -7.24 0.82 10.17
N TRP A 200 -7.44 1.38 8.97
CA TRP A 200 -6.60 2.44 8.44
C TRP A 200 -6.72 3.74 9.23
N GLU A 201 -7.95 4.14 9.61
CA GLU A 201 -8.16 5.29 10.50
C GLU A 201 -7.42 5.12 11.83
N MET A 202 -7.47 3.92 12.42
CA MET A 202 -6.74 3.62 13.66
C MET A 202 -5.23 3.66 13.47
N MET A 203 -4.71 3.08 12.39
CA MET A 203 -3.28 3.12 12.07
C MET A 203 -2.79 4.56 11.91
N TRP A 204 -3.48 5.36 11.10
CA TRP A 204 -3.12 6.76 10.86
C TRP A 204 -3.22 7.61 12.12
N ALA A 205 -4.21 7.35 12.98
CA ALA A 205 -4.32 8.03 14.27
C ALA A 205 -3.16 7.67 15.23
N MET A 206 -2.69 6.42 15.19
CA MET A 206 -1.56 5.97 16.02
C MET A 206 -0.21 6.51 15.54
N GLU A 207 -0.06 6.64 14.22
CA GLU A 207 1.13 7.19 13.56
C GLU A 207 1.12 8.72 13.51
N TYR A 208 0.05 9.36 13.99
CA TYR A 208 -0.07 10.81 13.96
C TYR A 208 1.08 11.47 14.75
N ASN A 209 1.89 12.23 14.02
CA ASN A 209 2.92 13.08 14.57
C ASN A 209 2.54 14.55 14.28
N PRO A 210 2.27 15.37 15.30
CA PRO A 210 1.89 16.77 15.10
C PRO A 210 2.99 17.61 14.43
N ASN A 211 4.26 17.16 14.48
CA ASN A 211 5.36 17.83 13.77
C ASN A 211 5.41 17.47 12.27
N MET A 212 4.68 16.44 11.83
CA MET A 212 4.58 16.06 10.42
C MET A 212 3.94 17.18 9.59
N PHE A 213 2.99 17.94 10.17
CA PHE A 213 2.38 19.08 9.47
C PHE A 213 3.39 20.18 9.14
N LEU A 214 4.36 20.43 10.02
CA LEU A 214 5.45 21.39 9.77
C LEU A 214 6.33 20.95 8.59
N SER A 215 6.51 19.64 8.39
CA SER A 215 7.24 19.11 7.23
C SER A 215 6.49 19.25 5.91
N TYR A 216 5.15 19.41 5.94
CA TYR A 216 4.34 19.63 4.74
C TYR A 216 4.33 21.10 4.29
N GLU A 217 4.49 22.06 5.20
CA GLU A 217 4.62 23.49 4.85
C GLU A 217 6.03 23.85 4.38
N SER A 218 7.06 23.17 4.87
CA SER A 218 8.43 23.35 4.38
C SER A 218 8.60 22.66 3.02
N GLY A 219 8.32 23.40 1.95
CA GLY A 219 8.62 22.97 0.58
C GLY A 219 10.06 22.44 0.44
N SER A 220 10.24 21.53 -0.51
CA SER A 220 11.44 20.74 -0.83
C SER A 220 12.78 21.50 -0.93
N ALA A 221 13.27 22.05 0.18
CA ALA A 221 14.58 22.70 0.31
C ALA A 221 14.96 22.96 1.78
N SER A 222 15.28 21.92 2.54
CA SER A 222 16.36 21.97 3.55
C SER A 222 16.53 20.63 4.25
N THR A 223 17.58 19.90 3.88
CA THR A 223 18.24 18.92 4.74
C THR A 223 18.83 19.65 5.94
N GLY A 224 18.06 19.75 7.02
CA GLY A 224 18.51 20.28 8.29
C GLY A 224 17.67 19.67 9.41
N GLY A 225 18.21 18.65 10.08
CA GLY A 225 17.59 18.07 11.26
C GLY A 225 17.38 19.14 12.32
N VAL A 226 16.14 19.60 12.49
CA VAL A 226 15.78 20.49 13.58
C VAL A 226 15.66 19.63 14.84
N GLY A 227 16.70 19.68 15.67
CA GLY A 227 16.68 19.12 17.01
C GLY A 227 15.46 19.63 17.78
N SER A 228 14.67 18.68 18.29
CA SER A 228 13.49 18.95 19.12
C SER A 228 13.94 19.46 20.50
N ASN A 229 14.24 20.76 20.61
CA ASN A 229 14.24 21.43 21.91
C ASN A 229 12.79 21.80 22.26
N GLY A 230 12.16 20.89 22.98
CA GLY A 230 10.73 20.91 23.30
C GLY A 230 10.29 22.12 24.13
N ASN A 231 9.35 22.89 23.58
CA ASN A 231 8.49 23.76 24.36
C ASN A 231 7.34 22.92 24.96
N ASP A 232 7.56 22.39 26.17
CA ASP A 232 6.64 21.51 26.92
C ASP A 232 5.23 22.13 27.17
N LYS A 233 5.07 23.44 26.92
CA LYS A 233 3.76 24.13 26.90
C LYS A 233 2.89 23.76 25.69
N HIS A 234 3.46 23.54 24.50
CA HIS A 234 2.71 23.18 23.29
C HIS A 234 2.19 21.73 23.35
N LEU A 235 2.93 20.82 24.00
CA LEU A 235 2.52 19.44 24.19
C LEU A 235 1.21 19.29 24.97
N LYS A 236 0.84 20.27 25.81
CA LYS A 236 -0.42 20.23 26.58
C LYS A 236 -1.68 20.37 25.73
N ARG A 237 -1.57 20.73 24.45
CA ARG A 237 -2.70 20.81 23.51
C ARG A 237 -3.05 19.45 22.87
N TYR A 238 -2.12 18.50 22.91
CA TYR A 238 -2.25 17.19 22.29
C TYR A 238 -2.82 16.13 23.24
N GLY A 239 -3.42 15.08 22.69
CA GLY A 239 -3.92 13.90 23.40
C GLY A 239 -2.80 13.12 24.12
N LYS A 240 -3.17 12.26 25.07
CA LYS A 240 -2.19 11.48 25.88
C LYS A 240 -1.26 10.63 25.02
N PHE A 241 -1.75 10.08 23.91
CA PHE A 241 -0.97 9.27 22.96
C PHE A 241 0.00 10.12 22.14
N GLU A 242 -0.49 11.21 21.56
CA GLU A 242 0.30 12.16 20.77
C GLU A 242 1.47 12.75 21.58
N ARG A 243 1.25 13.09 22.86
CA ARG A 243 2.32 13.56 23.74
C ARG A 243 3.41 12.51 23.95
N LYS A 244 3.04 11.23 23.97
CA LYS A 244 4.00 10.14 24.15
C LYS A 244 4.81 9.93 22.88
N ASN A 245 4.18 10.04 21.71
CA ASN A 245 4.87 9.97 20.41
C ASN A 245 5.87 11.11 20.22
N VAL A 246 5.48 12.36 20.53
CA VAL A 246 6.38 13.53 20.43
C VAL A 246 7.55 13.47 21.41
N LYS A 247 7.33 12.91 22.62
CA LYS A 247 8.38 12.79 23.66
C LYS A 247 9.38 11.66 23.40
N SER A 248 9.00 10.62 22.67
CA SER A 248 9.89 9.50 22.37
C SER A 248 10.94 9.81 21.29
N GLY A 249 10.89 10.99 20.66
CA GLY A 249 11.66 11.27 19.45
C GLY A 249 11.20 10.38 18.31
N SER A 250 11.52 10.77 17.08
CA SER A 250 11.27 9.97 15.88
C SER A 250 12.18 8.73 15.86
N ASN A 251 12.03 7.82 16.83
CA ASN A 251 12.59 6.49 16.69
C ASN A 251 11.67 5.76 15.71
N ASP A 252 12.05 5.77 14.44
CA ASP A 252 11.46 5.08 13.26
C ASP A 252 11.22 3.56 13.46
N GLN A 253 11.43 3.03 14.66
CA GLN A 253 11.27 1.63 15.04
C GLN A 253 10.13 1.41 16.05
N GLN A 254 9.09 2.25 16.05
CA GLN A 254 7.81 1.84 16.66
C GLN A 254 7.14 0.79 15.76
N LEU A 255 7.71 -0.43 15.77
CA LEU A 255 7.00 -1.70 15.75
C LEU A 255 5.60 -1.60 15.12
N ALA A 256 5.58 -1.47 13.79
CA ALA A 256 4.41 -1.07 13.03
C ALA A 256 3.21 -1.96 13.37
N LEU A 257 2.08 -1.34 13.72
CA LEU A 257 0.84 -2.05 14.06
C LEU A 257 0.50 -3.16 13.04
N PRO A 258 0.68 -2.99 11.71
CA PRO A 258 0.52 -4.05 10.71
C PRO A 258 1.29 -5.33 11.03
N VAL A 259 2.55 -5.23 11.47
CA VAL A 259 3.39 -6.39 11.79
C VAL A 259 2.83 -7.14 13.00
N PHE A 260 2.40 -6.42 14.04
CA PHE A 260 1.72 -7.03 15.18
C PHE A 260 0.35 -7.60 14.85
N LEU A 261 -0.33 -7.02 13.86
CA LEU A 261 -1.57 -7.56 13.35
C LEU A 261 -1.32 -8.93 12.71
N VAL A 262 -0.33 -9.06 11.82
CA VAL A 262 0.04 -10.37 11.23
C VAL A 262 0.37 -11.36 12.34
N ALA A 263 1.21 -10.94 13.29
CA ALA A 263 1.64 -11.79 14.38
C ALA A 263 0.47 -12.26 15.26
N SER A 264 -0.53 -11.40 15.47
CA SER A 264 -1.74 -11.75 16.22
C SER A 264 -2.62 -12.77 15.49
N VAL A 265 -2.70 -12.68 14.16
CA VAL A 265 -3.42 -13.66 13.33
C VAL A 265 -2.74 -15.03 13.39
N LEU A 266 -1.41 -15.05 13.33
CA LEU A 266 -0.62 -16.27 13.47
C LEU A 266 -0.78 -16.89 14.86
N GLU A 267 -0.70 -16.10 15.93
CA GLU A 267 -0.89 -16.59 17.30
C GLU A 267 -2.31 -17.15 17.50
N ALA A 268 -3.34 -16.49 16.95
CA ALA A 268 -4.72 -16.95 17.02
C ALA A 268 -4.94 -18.31 16.33
N LYS A 269 -4.12 -18.65 15.34
CA LYS A 269 -4.19 -19.91 14.58
C LYS A 269 -3.11 -20.92 14.99
N ASN A 270 -2.28 -20.63 15.99
CA ASN A 270 -1.10 -21.45 16.29
C ASN A 270 -1.42 -22.94 16.49
N LYS A 271 -2.51 -23.27 17.21
CA LYS A 271 -2.88 -24.66 17.52
C LYS A 271 -3.25 -25.44 16.26
N ARG A 272 -3.90 -24.78 15.29
CA ARG A 272 -4.24 -25.39 14.00
C ARG A 272 -2.99 -25.54 13.16
N ILE A 273 -2.18 -24.48 13.04
CA ILE A 273 -0.92 -24.51 12.26
C ILE A 273 -0.01 -25.65 12.76
N LEU A 274 0.23 -25.74 14.06
CA LEU A 274 1.10 -26.78 14.66
C LEU A 274 0.58 -28.21 14.49
N LYS A 275 -0.73 -28.39 14.28
CA LYS A 275 -1.37 -29.72 14.20
C LYS A 275 -1.62 -30.17 12.77
N GLU A 276 -2.04 -29.24 11.92
CA GLU A 276 -2.57 -29.52 10.58
C GLU A 276 -1.54 -29.20 9.49
N ALA A 277 -0.68 -28.20 9.67
CA ALA A 277 0.23 -27.77 8.61
C ALA A 277 1.45 -28.69 8.49
N LYS A 278 1.61 -29.31 7.32
CA LYS A 278 2.75 -30.14 6.94
C LYS A 278 3.58 -29.52 5.82
N GLY A 279 3.10 -28.44 5.22
CA GLY A 279 3.81 -27.63 4.24
C GLY A 279 3.34 -26.18 4.28
N LEU A 280 4.03 -25.32 3.52
CA LEU A 280 3.70 -23.90 3.43
C LEU A 280 2.30 -23.65 2.87
N ASP A 281 1.85 -24.47 1.91
CA ASP A 281 0.52 -24.38 1.31
C ASP A 281 -0.59 -24.58 2.35
N ASP A 282 -0.39 -25.47 3.33
CA ASP A 282 -1.36 -25.66 4.42
C ASP A 282 -1.43 -24.41 5.31
N VAL A 283 -0.29 -23.75 5.56
CA VAL A 283 -0.26 -22.49 6.32
C VAL A 283 -1.04 -21.42 5.57
N VAL A 284 -0.80 -21.28 4.26
CA VAL A 284 -1.52 -20.33 3.39
C VAL A 284 -3.02 -20.63 3.40
N ASN A 285 -3.42 -21.90 3.29
CA ASN A 285 -4.83 -22.30 3.33
C ASN A 285 -5.49 -22.00 4.68
N ILE A 286 -4.83 -22.30 5.81
CA ILE A 286 -5.33 -21.99 7.15
C ILE A 286 -5.49 -20.49 7.37
N LEU A 287 -4.57 -19.68 6.83
CA LEU A 287 -4.66 -18.22 6.85
C LEU A 287 -5.72 -17.70 5.85
N GLY A 288 -5.95 -18.43 4.76
CA GLY A 288 -6.99 -18.19 3.78
C GLY A 288 -8.39 -18.15 4.40
N ASP A 289 -8.69 -19.05 5.36
CA ASP A 289 -9.94 -19.06 6.14
C ASP A 289 -10.26 -17.72 6.81
N VAL A 290 -9.23 -16.92 7.08
CA VAL A 290 -9.37 -15.64 7.80
C VAL A 290 -9.72 -14.50 6.84
N THR A 291 -9.40 -14.64 5.55
CA THR A 291 -9.60 -13.62 4.51
C THR A 291 -11.06 -13.20 4.43
N GLY A 292 -11.33 -11.91 4.63
CA GLY A 292 -12.66 -11.30 4.58
C GLY A 292 -13.49 -11.44 5.87
N ASN A 293 -12.99 -12.16 6.88
CA ASN A 293 -13.72 -12.50 8.11
C ASN A 293 -13.05 -12.01 9.40
N LEU A 294 -11.98 -11.21 9.31
CA LEU A 294 -11.43 -10.56 10.51
C LEU A 294 -12.28 -9.39 10.96
N ASP A 295 -12.52 -9.31 12.27
CA ASP A 295 -13.03 -8.11 12.94
C ASP A 295 -11.87 -7.17 13.26
N ALA A 296 -11.88 -5.95 12.70
CA ALA A 296 -10.76 -5.02 12.83
C ALA A 296 -10.48 -4.63 14.28
N LYS A 297 -11.52 -4.36 15.07
CA LYS A 297 -11.38 -3.94 16.47
C LYS A 297 -10.78 -5.04 17.33
N LYS A 298 -11.22 -6.28 17.16
CA LYS A 298 -10.70 -7.45 17.86
C LYS A 298 -9.25 -7.70 17.45
N ALA A 299 -8.96 -7.69 16.15
CA ALA A 299 -7.60 -7.89 15.64
C ALA A 299 -6.62 -6.84 16.20
N CYS A 300 -7.02 -5.56 16.20
CA CYS A 300 -6.21 -4.48 16.79
C CYS A 300 -5.96 -4.69 18.29
N ASN A 301 -6.99 -5.07 19.05
CA ASN A 301 -6.84 -5.31 20.48
C ASN A 301 -5.88 -6.48 20.78
N GLU A 302 -5.96 -7.56 20.01
CA GLU A 302 -5.04 -8.69 20.14
C GLU A 302 -3.61 -8.31 19.72
N ALA A 303 -3.44 -7.55 18.64
CA ALA A 303 -2.15 -7.00 18.23
C ALA A 303 -1.50 -6.14 19.33
N LEU A 304 -2.28 -5.26 19.99
CA LEU A 304 -1.79 -4.43 21.09
C LEU A 304 -1.47 -5.23 22.37
N LYS A 305 -2.18 -6.33 22.63
CA LYS A 305 -1.82 -7.26 23.71
C LYS A 305 -0.51 -7.98 23.39
N LEU A 306 -0.37 -8.46 22.16
CA LEU A 306 0.84 -9.13 21.67
C LEU A 306 2.06 -8.21 21.73
N HIS A 307 1.89 -6.95 21.34
CA HIS A 307 2.92 -5.91 21.45
C HIS A 307 3.41 -5.73 22.88
N ARG A 308 2.48 -5.64 23.85
CA ARG A 308 2.83 -5.57 25.28
C ARG A 308 3.57 -6.84 25.75
N LYS A 309 3.12 -8.01 25.31
CA LYS A 309 3.76 -9.31 25.61
C LYS A 309 5.19 -9.36 25.06
N TYR A 310 5.40 -8.95 23.82
CA TYR A 310 6.72 -8.85 23.19
C TYR A 310 7.65 -7.91 23.98
N LEU A 311 7.20 -6.69 24.30
CA LEU A 311 8.00 -5.74 25.09
C LEU A 311 8.36 -6.26 26.48
N SER A 312 7.49 -7.05 27.12
CA SER A 312 7.80 -7.65 28.42
C SER A 312 8.89 -8.72 28.35
N LYS A 313 9.02 -9.41 27.21
CA LYS A 313 10.00 -10.47 26.99
C LYS A 313 11.37 -9.96 26.58
N ILE A 314 11.46 -8.82 25.90
CA ILE A 314 12.75 -8.24 25.49
C ILE A 314 13.44 -7.52 26.67
N LYS A 315 12.65 -7.04 27.63
CA LYS A 315 13.18 -6.35 28.82
C LYS A 315 13.75 -7.30 29.88
N ASN A 316 13.54 -8.61 29.73
CA ASN A 316 14.05 -9.67 30.59
C ASN A 316 15.14 -10.44 29.83
#